data_AF-A0A656GLC2-F1
#
_entry.id   AF-A0A656GLC2-F1
#
_cell.length_a   1.000
_cell.length_b   1.000
_cell.length_c   1.000
_cell.angle_alpha   90.00
_cell.angle_beta   90.00
_cell.angle_gamma   90.00
#
_symmetry.space_group_name_H-M   'P 1'
#
loop_
_entity.id
_entity.type
_entity.pdbx_description
1 polymer ?
#
loop_
_entity_poly.entity_id
_entity_poly.type
_entity_poly.pdbx_seq_one_letter_code
_entity_poly.pdbx_strand_id
1 'polypeptide(L)' 'YSDPAMEEALYETTILRQFAGLSLDRIADETTILNFRRLLEKHELAGGMLQVINGYLGDRGLMLRQGTVVDATIIHAP' A
#
# COMPACT_ATOMS: atom_id res chain seq x y z
N TYR A 1 4.89 15.67 -6.89
CA TYR A 1 3.58 15.44 -7.52
C TYR A 1 3.06 14.08 -7.04
N SER A 2 1.76 13.96 -6.83
CA SER A 2 1.14 12.64 -6.65
C SER A 2 1.31 11.85 -7.95
N ASP A 3 1.36 10.53 -7.85
CA ASP A 3 1.46 9.67 -9.03
C ASP A 3 0.01 9.34 -9.43
N PRO A 4 -0.48 9.79 -10.61
CA PRO A 4 -1.86 9.55 -11.02
C PRO A 4 -2.25 8.07 -10.98
N ALA A 5 -1.31 7.17 -11.28
CA ALA A 5 -1.55 5.73 -11.23
C ALA A 5 -1.78 5.22 -9.80
N MET A 6 -1.19 5.87 -8.80
CA MET A 6 -1.38 5.51 -7.40
C MET A 6 -2.74 5.97 -6.86
N GLU A 7 -3.29 7.04 -7.43
CA GLU A 7 -4.64 7.52 -7.08
C GLU A 7 -5.70 6.65 -7.71
N GLU A 8 -5.53 6.31 -8.98
CA GLU A 8 -6.37 5.36 -9.69
C GLU A 8 -6.37 4.01 -8.98
N ALA A 9 -5.20 3.51 -8.55
CA ALA A 9 -5.11 2.29 -7.76
C ALA A 9 -5.89 2.35 -6.43
N LEU A 10 -5.83 3.47 -5.70
CA LEU A 10 -6.62 3.66 -4.49
C LEU A 10 -8.12 3.78 -4.84
N TYR A 11 -8.49 4.43 -5.93
CA TYR A 11 -9.88 4.53 -6.37
C TYR A 11 -10.47 3.18 -6.76
N GLU A 12 -9.75 2.41 -7.57
CA GLU A 12 -10.25 1.16 -8.15
C GLU A 12 -10.13 -0.01 -7.16
N THR A 13 -9.06 -0.04 -6.37
CA THR A 13 -8.76 -1.20 -5.53
C THR A 13 -9.27 -1.00 -4.11
N THR A 14 -10.45 -1.56 -3.82
CA THR A 14 -11.07 -1.52 -2.49
C THR A 14 -10.14 -2.01 -1.38
N ILE A 15 -9.27 -3.00 -1.68
CA ILE A 15 -8.28 -3.53 -0.75
C ILE A 15 -7.27 -2.45 -0.32
N LEU A 16 -6.79 -1.63 -1.26
CA LEU A 16 -5.85 -0.54 -0.94
C LEU A 16 -6.54 0.55 -0.12
N ARG A 17 -7.81 0.85 -0.39
CA ARG A 17 -8.62 1.77 0.43
C ARG A 17 -8.80 1.28 1.87
N GLN A 18 -9.20 0.01 2.04
CA GLN A 18 -9.37 -0.58 3.36
C GLN A 18 -8.06 -0.65 4.13
N PHE A 19 -6.97 -1.03 3.45
CA PHE A 19 -5.63 -1.04 4.04
C PHE A 19 -5.20 0.35 4.53
N ALA A 20 -5.49 1.39 3.75
CA ALA A 20 -5.21 2.78 4.11
C ALA A 20 -6.22 3.38 5.11
N GLY A 21 -7.29 2.67 5.47
CA GLY A 21 -8.37 3.17 6.33
C GLY A 21 -9.20 4.29 5.69
N LEU A 22 -9.26 4.36 4.35
CA LEU A 22 -9.98 5.37 3.60
C LEU A 22 -11.41 4.90 3.27
N SER A 23 -12.41 5.74 3.55
CA SER A 23 -13.80 5.54 3.11
C SER A 23 -14.07 6.30 1.81
N LEU A 24 -15.04 5.81 1.01
CA LEU A 24 -15.45 6.48 -0.24
C LEU A 24 -16.08 7.86 0.00
N ASP A 25 -16.53 8.13 1.22
CA ASP A 25 -17.14 9.40 1.62
C ASP A 25 -16.09 10.52 1.76
N ARG A 26 -14.81 10.14 1.93
CA ARG A 26 -13.64 11.03 1.83
C ARG A 26 -12.63 10.40 0.89
N ILE A 27 -12.90 10.57 -0.41
CA ILE A 27 -11.90 10.32 -1.44
C ILE A 27 -10.65 11.16 -1.11
N ALA A 28 -9.54 10.46 -0.88
CA ALA A 28 -8.23 11.10 -0.75
C ALA A 28 -7.91 11.78 -2.09
N ASP A 29 -7.80 13.11 -2.07
CA ASP A 29 -7.35 13.89 -3.21
C ASP A 29 -5.83 13.78 -3.39
N GLU A 30 -5.28 14.39 -4.46
CA GLU A 30 -3.84 14.40 -4.75
C GLU A 30 -2.97 14.81 -3.56
N THR A 31 -3.48 15.73 -2.75
CA THR A 31 -2.74 16.22 -1.59
C THR A 31 -2.72 15.19 -0.47
N THR A 32 -3.79 14.44 -0.26
CA THR A 32 -3.90 13.40 0.77
C THR A 32 -2.97 12.22 0.50
N ILE A 33 -2.93 11.71 -0.73
CA ILE A 33 -2.05 10.58 -1.13
C ILE A 33 -0.57 11.00 -1.04
N LEU A 34 -0.26 12.21 -1.53
CA LEU A 34 1.09 12.76 -1.43
C LEU A 34 1.54 12.95 0.03
N ASN A 35 0.64 13.39 0.91
CA ASN A 35 0.93 13.56 2.33
C ASN A 35 1.14 12.21 3.04
N PHE A 36 0.37 11.18 2.69
CA PHE A 36 0.58 9.83 3.20
C PHE A 36 1.96 9.28 2.78
N ARG A 37 2.32 9.40 1.51
CA ARG A 37 3.66 9.01 1.02
C ARG A 37 4.76 9.74 1.79
N ARG A 38 4.65 11.06 1.93
CA ARG A 38 5.62 11.88 2.69
C ARG A 38 5.70 11.48 4.15
N LEU A 39 4.60 11.04 4.76
CA LEU A 39 4.58 10.55 6.13
C LEU A 39 5.36 9.23 6.26
N LEU A 40 5.15 8.30 5.33
CA LEU A 40 5.91 7.04 5.28
C LEU A 40 7.40 7.29 5.04
N GLU A 41 7.75 8.21 4.15
CA GLU A 41 9.13 8.62 3.86
C GLU A 41 9.77 9.29 5.08
N LYS A 42 9.08 10.25 5.72
CA LYS A 42 9.57 10.97 6.90
C LYS A 42 9.90 10.04 8.07
N HIS A 43 9.15 8.96 8.22
CA HIS A 43 9.33 7.99 9.28
C HIS A 43 10.07 6.73 8.83
N GLU A 44 10.59 6.70 7.60
CA GLU A 44 11.33 5.57 7.00
C GLU A 44 10.56 4.22 7.06
N LEU A 45 9.22 4.29 7.09
CA LEU A 45 8.36 3.15 7.36
C LEU A 45 8.24 2.20 6.16
N ALA A 46 8.36 2.70 4.94
CA ALA A 46 8.18 1.90 3.73
C ALA A 46 9.18 0.74 3.66
N GLY A 47 10.46 0.98 3.99
CA GLY A 47 11.49 -0.06 4.02
C GLY A 47 11.25 -1.10 5.11
N GLY A 48 10.91 -0.64 6.33
CA GLY A 48 10.61 -1.54 7.45
C GLY A 48 9.39 -2.42 7.18
N MET A 49 8.32 -1.85 6.64
CA MET A 49 7.13 -2.60 6.22
C MET A 49 7.46 -3.65 5.16
N LEU A 50 8.23 -3.29 4.12
CA LEU A 50 8.64 -4.24 3.08
C LEU A 50 9.48 -5.39 3.65
N GLN A 51 10.36 -5.12 4.62
CA GLN A 51 11.18 -6.15 5.26
C GLN A 51 10.32 -7.13 6.07
N VAL A 52 9.35 -6.62 6.84
CA VAL A 52 8.42 -7.47 7.60
C VAL A 52 7.57 -8.34 6.66
N ILE A 53 7.04 -7.76 5.57
CA ILE A 53 6.27 -8.49 4.56
C ILE A 53 7.12 -9.59 3.92
N ASN A 54 8.36 -9.27 3.52
CA ASN A 54 9.27 -10.25 2.94
C ASN A 54 9.67 -11.34 3.93
N GLY A 55 9.73 -11.07 5.23
CA GLY A 55 9.88 -12.12 6.25
C GLY A 55 8.72 -13.12 6.21
N TYR A 56 7.47 -12.62 6.24
CA TYR A 56 6.27 -13.46 6.19
C TYR A 56 6.11 -14.24 4.88
N LEU A 57 6.50 -13.63 3.76
CA LEU A 57 6.49 -14.28 2.45
C LEU A 57 7.63 -15.29 2.31
N GLY A 58 8.80 -15.01 2.90
CA GLY A 58 9.96 -15.88 2.92
C GLY A 58 9.66 -17.23 3.56
N ASP A 59 8.86 -17.26 4.63
CA ASP A 59 8.37 -18.50 5.27
C ASP A 59 7.56 -19.39 4.30
N ARG A 60 7.05 -18.82 3.20
CA ARG A 60 6.30 -19.50 2.14
C ARG A 60 7.10 -19.64 0.83
N GLY A 61 8.39 -19.30 0.84
CA GLY A 61 9.24 -19.30 -0.36
C GLY A 61 8.94 -18.18 -1.35
N LEU A 62 8.24 -17.13 -0.93
CA LEU A 62 7.86 -15.98 -1.75
C LEU A 62 8.70 -14.75 -1.39
N MET A 63 8.88 -13.83 -2.34
CA MET A 63 9.61 -12.57 -2.14
C MET A 63 9.02 -11.45 -3.00
N LEU A 64 8.89 -10.26 -2.44
CA LEU A 64 8.54 -9.03 -3.13
C LEU A 64 9.76 -8.12 -3.27
N ARG A 65 9.92 -7.54 -4.46
CA ARG A 65 10.92 -6.51 -4.74
C ARG A 65 10.27 -5.14 -4.72
N GLN A 66 11.00 -4.12 -4.30
CA GLN A 66 10.53 -2.74 -4.42
C GLN A 66 10.15 -2.42 -5.87
N GLY A 67 9.04 -1.71 -6.07
CA GLY A 67 8.49 -1.41 -7.40
C GLY A 67 7.71 -2.57 -8.05
N THR A 68 7.51 -3.69 -7.34
CA THR A 68 6.66 -4.78 -7.83
C THR A 68 5.21 -4.51 -7.44
N VAL A 69 4.33 -4.41 -8.44
CA VAL A 69 2.88 -4.45 -8.23
C VAL A 69 2.45 -5.91 -8.26
N VAL A 70 1.75 -6.36 -7.23
CA VAL A 70 1.21 -7.72 -7.13
C VAL A 70 -0.30 -7.64 -6.97
N ASP A 71 -1.00 -8.46 -7.75
CA ASP A 71 -2.42 -8.70 -7.54
C ASP A 71 -2.59 -9.59 -6.32
N ALA A 72 -3.14 -9.04 -5.24
CA ALA A 72 -3.28 -9.72 -3.96
C ALA A 72 -4.76 -9.93 -3.64
N THR A 73 -5.14 -11.19 -3.42
CA THR A 73 -6.47 -11.51 -2.88
C THR A 73 -6.40 -11.54 -1.36
N ILE A 74 -7.21 -10.71 -0.68
CA ILE A 74 -7.38 -10.84 0.77
C ILE A 74 -8.08 -12.16 1.06
N ILE A 75 -7.37 -13.06 1.73
CA ILE A 75 -7.95 -14.25 2.34
C ILE A 75 -8.07 -14.01 3.84
N HIS A 76 -9.22 -14.35 4.43
CA HIS A 76 -9.34 -14.36 5.89
C HIS A 76 -8.42 -15.45 6.44
N ALA A 77 -7.50 -15.06 7.33
CA ALA A 77 -6.74 -16.02 8.11
C ALA A 77 -7.64 -16.59 9.23
N PRO A 78 -7.61 -17.91 9.51
CA PRO A 78 -8.26 -18.50 10.68
C PRO A 78 -7.62 -18.05 12.00
#